data_AF-A0A101JKQ4-F1
#
_entry.id   AF-A0A101JKQ4-F1
#
_cell.length_a   1.000
_cell.length_b   1.000
_cell.length_c   1.000
_cell.angle_alpha   90.00
_cell.angle_beta   90.00
_cell.angle_gamma   90.00
#
_symmetry.space_group_name_H-M   'P 1'
#
loop_
_entity.id
_entity.type
_entity.pdbx_description
1 polymer ?
#
loop_
_entity_poly.entity_id
_entity_poly.type
_entity_poly.pdbx_seq_one_letter_code
_entity_poly.pdbx_strand_id
1 'polypeptide(L)'
;MRVSLTTHGGLAAAITRQLPPRVADTDQLSPEVAAELRGLIDAVRGDPPGRPDPAARDAMTYTIVVEHGPEPTTLTASDTAMTKSFADLLDWVERNAA
;
A
#
# COMPACT_ATOMS: atom_id res chain seq x y z
N MET A 1 3.69 1.84 -14.52
CA MET A 1 4.03 1.66 -13.08
C MET A 1 2.80 1.10 -12.43
N ARG A 2 2.91 -0.01 -11.71
CA ARG A 2 1.76 -0.68 -11.09
C ARG A 2 1.95 -0.74 -9.59
N VAL A 3 0.87 -0.53 -8.84
CA VAL A 3 0.85 -0.60 -7.38
C VAL A 3 -0.24 -1.56 -6.97
N SER A 4 0.10 -2.55 -6.16
CA SER A 4 -0.88 -3.50 -5.61
C SER A 4 -0.92 -3.42 -4.10
N LEU A 5 -2.12 -3.52 -3.53
CA LEU A 5 -2.36 -3.55 -2.09
C LEU A 5 -2.90 -4.91 -1.68
N THR A 6 -2.25 -5.50 -0.69
CA THR A 6 -2.70 -6.71 0.00
C THR A 6 -2.80 -6.43 1.49
N THR A 7 -3.88 -6.87 2.12
CA THR A 7 -4.12 -6.64 3.55
C THR A 7 -4.20 -7.95 4.31
N HIS A 8 -3.52 -8.02 5.44
CA HIS A 8 -3.37 -9.19 6.30
C HIS A 8 -3.73 -8.83 7.75
N GLY A 9 -4.39 -9.72 8.50
CA GLY A 9 -4.77 -9.48 9.91
C GLY A 9 -6.21 -8.98 10.13
N GLY A 10 -6.76 -9.26 11.32
CA GLY A 10 -8.14 -8.96 11.70
C GLY A 10 -9.22 -9.87 11.06
N LEU A 11 -10.47 -9.79 11.55
CA LEU A 11 -11.63 -10.48 10.97
C LEU A 11 -11.86 -10.11 9.48
N ALA A 12 -11.42 -8.90 9.07
CA ALA A 12 -11.47 -8.44 7.69
C ALA A 12 -10.52 -9.23 6.77
N ALA A 13 -9.38 -9.74 7.25
CA ALA A 13 -8.47 -10.56 6.43
C ALA A 13 -9.10 -11.87 5.96
N ALA A 14 -10.06 -12.43 6.71
CA ALA A 14 -10.79 -13.61 6.24
C ALA A 14 -11.68 -13.27 5.02
N ILE A 15 -12.18 -12.04 4.95
CA ILE A 15 -13.03 -11.53 3.87
C ILE A 15 -12.17 -11.06 2.68
N THR A 16 -11.09 -10.30 2.94
CA THR A 16 -10.19 -9.80 1.89
C THR A 16 -9.27 -10.85 1.30
N ARG A 17 -9.03 -11.99 1.97
CA ARG A 17 -8.31 -13.13 1.37
C ARG A 17 -8.99 -13.69 0.11
N GLN A 18 -10.30 -13.50 -0.04
CA GLN A 18 -11.05 -13.95 -1.22
C GLN A 18 -11.22 -12.85 -2.27
N LEU A 19 -10.86 -11.60 -1.96
CA LEU A 19 -10.93 -10.49 -2.90
C LEU A 19 -9.61 -10.41 -3.68
N PRO A 20 -9.67 -10.11 -4.99
CA PRO A 20 -8.47 -9.80 -5.74
C PRO A 20 -7.74 -8.62 -5.07
N PRO A 21 -6.39 -8.62 -5.08
CA PRO A 21 -5.63 -7.48 -4.58
C PRO A 21 -6.06 -6.23 -5.32
N ARG A 22 -6.19 -5.10 -4.61
CA ARG A 22 -6.52 -3.83 -5.25
C ARG A 22 -5.31 -3.37 -6.05
N VAL A 23 -5.50 -3.07 -7.33
CA VAL A 23 -4.40 -2.68 -8.22
C VAL A 23 -4.65 -1.30 -8.82
N ALA A 24 -3.67 -0.41 -8.66
CA ALA A 24 -3.60 0.86 -9.37
C ALA A 24 -2.52 0.76 -10.45
N ASP A 25 -2.90 0.90 -11.71
CA ASP A 25 -1.99 0.89 -12.84
C ASP A 25 -1.90 2.28 -13.46
N THR A 26 -0.72 2.91 -13.48
CA THR A 26 -0.57 4.27 -14.01
C THR A 26 -0.96 4.39 -15.47
N ASP A 27 -0.97 3.29 -16.22
CA ASP A 27 -1.35 3.29 -17.64
C ASP A 27 -2.88 3.35 -17.80
N GLN A 28 -3.63 3.11 -16.72
CA GLN A 28 -5.09 3.21 -16.66
C GLN A 28 -5.58 4.48 -15.92
N LEU A 29 -4.66 5.29 -15.38
CA LEU A 29 -4.96 6.50 -14.62
C LEU A 29 -4.75 7.76 -15.46
N SER A 30 -5.44 8.85 -15.11
CA SER A 30 -5.16 10.15 -15.73
C SER A 30 -3.76 10.64 -15.33
N PRO A 31 -3.09 11.47 -16.15
CA PRO A 31 -1.72 11.91 -15.89
C PRO A 31 -1.55 12.62 -14.54
N GLU A 32 -2.57 13.36 -14.09
CA GLU A 32 -2.59 14.06 -12.81
C GLU A 32 -2.61 13.08 -11.63
N VAL A 33 -3.46 12.05 -11.69
CA VAL A 33 -3.62 11.00 -10.67
C VAL A 33 -2.37 10.12 -10.64
N ALA A 34 -1.77 9.83 -11.80
CA ALA A 34 -0.50 9.13 -11.87
C ALA A 34 0.67 9.97 -11.32
N ALA A 35 0.64 11.29 -11.39
CA ALA A 35 1.65 12.16 -10.79
C ALA A 35 1.53 12.22 -9.27
N GLU A 36 0.30 12.28 -8.74
CA GLU A 36 0.01 12.19 -7.31
C GLU A 36 0.54 10.87 -6.71
N LEU A 37 0.25 9.73 -7.37
CA LEU A 37 0.75 8.42 -6.95
C LEU A 37 2.28 8.38 -6.85
N ARG A 38 2.99 8.97 -7.83
CA ARG A 38 4.46 9.04 -7.79
C ARG A 38 4.95 9.85 -6.59
N GLY A 39 4.32 10.99 -6.31
CA GLY A 39 4.65 11.83 -5.15
C GLY A 39 4.46 11.10 -3.82
N LEU A 40 3.37 10.34 -3.67
CA LEU A 40 3.11 9.53 -2.48
C LEU A 40 4.16 8.42 -2.30
N ILE A 41 4.55 7.74 -3.38
CA ILE A 41 5.61 6.72 -3.35
C ILE A 41 6.95 7.33 -2.93
N ASP A 42 7.32 8.48 -3.49
CA ASP A 42 8.57 9.17 -3.14
C ASP A 42 8.57 9.64 -1.67
N ALA A 43 7.43 10.12 -1.16
CA ALA A 43 7.28 10.46 0.25
C ALA A 43 7.50 9.26 1.18
N VAL A 44 6.95 8.08 0.84
CA VAL A 44 7.17 6.84 1.61
C VAL A 44 8.62 6.37 1.51
N ARG A 45 9.29 6.55 0.36
CA ARG A 45 10.72 6.22 0.22
C ARG A 45 11.60 7.10 1.11
N GLY A 46 11.22 8.36 1.30
CA GLY A 46 11.91 9.29 2.22
C GLY A 46 11.62 9.03 3.70
N ASP A 47 10.47 8.42 4.02
CA ASP A 47 10.03 8.08 5.38
C ASP A 47 9.46 6.65 5.43
N PRO A 48 10.35 5.63 5.37
CA PRO A 48 9.92 4.24 5.27
C PRO A 48 9.18 3.81 6.54
N PRO A 49 8.12 2.97 6.41
CA PRO A 49 7.35 2.51 7.56
C PRO A 49 8.22 1.72 8.54
N GLY A 50 7.89 1.82 9.81
CA GLY A 50 8.48 0.98 10.86
C GLY A 50 8.16 -0.50 10.63
N ARG A 51 9.00 -1.39 11.16
CA ARG A 51 8.73 -2.83 11.13
C ARG A 51 7.46 -3.13 11.93
N PRO A 52 6.53 -3.96 11.41
CA PRO A 52 5.36 -4.40 12.17
C PRO A 52 5.79 -5.05 13.50
N ASP A 53 5.11 -4.71 14.60
CA ASP A 53 5.34 -5.36 15.89
C ASP A 53 4.70 -6.76 15.91
N PRO A 54 5.49 -7.85 16.03
CA PRO A 54 4.96 -9.21 16.10
C PRO A 54 4.04 -9.47 17.30
N ALA A 55 4.11 -8.64 18.33
CA ALA A 55 3.29 -8.78 19.54
C ALA A 55 1.85 -8.28 19.35
N ALA A 56 1.60 -7.44 18.35
CA ALA A 56 0.27 -6.91 18.04
C ALA A 56 -0.53 -7.90 17.19
N ARG A 57 -1.01 -8.99 17.81
CA ARG A 57 -1.73 -10.09 17.13
C ARG A 57 -3.00 -9.66 16.39
N ASP A 58 -3.62 -8.57 16.84
CA ASP A 58 -4.85 -8.04 16.26
C ASP A 58 -4.62 -6.87 15.28
N ALA A 59 -3.36 -6.44 15.09
CA ALA A 59 -3.03 -5.33 14.19
C ALA A 59 -3.22 -5.70 12.72
N MET A 60 -3.79 -4.78 11.95
CA MET A 60 -3.94 -4.93 10.51
C MET A 60 -2.61 -4.57 9.84
N THR A 61 -2.08 -5.47 9.03
CA THR A 61 -0.85 -5.31 8.26
C THR A 61 -1.17 -5.10 6.80
N TYR A 62 -0.59 -4.07 6.20
CA TYR A 62 -0.76 -3.70 4.81
C TYR A 62 0.56 -3.92 4.08
N THR A 63 0.48 -4.58 2.92
CA THR A 63 1.60 -4.79 2.03
C THR A 63 1.29 -4.11 0.71
N ILE A 64 2.09 -3.10 0.35
CA ILE A 64 2.01 -2.38 -0.92
C ILE A 64 3.21 -2.79 -1.77
N VAL A 65 2.96 -3.35 -2.94
CA VAL A 65 4.02 -3.68 -3.91
C VAL A 65 3.97 -2.68 -5.05
N VAL A 66 5.08 -1.96 -5.24
CA VAL A 66 5.28 -0.97 -6.29
C VAL A 66 6.17 -1.56 -7.38
N GLU A 67 5.58 -1.86 -8.52
CA GLU A 67 6.26 -2.28 -9.74
C GLU A 67 6.62 -1.04 -10.57
N HIS A 68 7.85 -0.57 -10.37
CA HIS A 68 8.43 0.54 -11.11
C HIS A 68 9.84 0.18 -11.58
N GLY A 69 9.97 -0.26 -12.82
CA GLY A 69 11.25 -0.71 -13.39
C GLY A 69 11.46 -2.23 -13.26
N PRO A 70 12.72 -2.70 -13.29
CA PRO A 70 13.03 -4.14 -13.36
C PRO A 70 12.82 -4.90 -12.04
N GLU A 71 12.81 -4.21 -10.89
CA GLU A 71 12.65 -4.82 -9.57
C GLU A 71 11.47 -4.18 -8.82
N PRO A 72 10.52 -4.98 -8.30
CA PRO A 72 9.42 -4.47 -7.49
C PRO A 72 9.92 -4.03 -6.10
N THR A 73 9.36 -2.93 -5.59
CA THR A 73 9.60 -2.46 -4.22
C THR A 73 8.42 -2.86 -3.34
N THR A 74 8.69 -3.61 -2.26
CA THR A 74 7.66 -4.00 -1.28
C THR A 74 7.73 -3.10 -0.05
N LEU A 75 6.60 -2.49 0.30
CA LEU A 75 6.41 -1.65 1.48
C LEU A 75 5.43 -2.35 2.42
N THR A 76 5.78 -2.50 3.69
CA THR A 76 4.94 -3.19 4.68
C THR A 76 4.83 -2.36 5.94
N ALA A 77 3.61 -2.15 6.42
CA ALA A 77 3.33 -1.45 7.67
C ALA A 77 2.12 -2.03 8.39
N SER A 78 2.04 -1.85 9.71
CA SER A 78 0.81 -2.10 10.48
C SER A 78 0.06 -0.81 10.76
N ASP A 79 -1.25 -0.89 10.98
CA ASP A 79 -2.10 0.22 11.46
C ASP A 79 -1.56 0.89 12.73
N THR A 80 -0.87 0.14 13.58
CA THR A 80 -0.25 0.63 14.82
C THR A 80 1.14 1.27 14.66
N ALA A 81 1.81 1.07 13.51
CA ALA A 81 3.21 1.47 13.33
C ALA A 81 3.53 2.12 11.98
N MET A 82 2.51 2.45 11.17
CA MET A 82 2.70 3.11 9.87
C MET A 82 3.07 4.58 10.02
N THR A 83 3.92 5.07 9.12
CA THR A 83 4.23 6.49 8.98
C THR A 83 3.06 7.21 8.32
N LYS A 84 2.99 8.54 8.47
CA LYS A 84 1.94 9.34 7.82
C LYS A 84 1.98 9.18 6.30
N SER A 85 3.18 9.20 5.72
CA SER A 85 3.37 9.01 4.28
C SER A 85 2.81 7.66 3.80
N PHE A 86 2.97 6.60 4.61
CA PHE A 86 2.43 5.29 4.27
C PHE A 86 0.89 5.29 4.35
N ALA A 87 0.31 5.92 5.37
CA ALA A 87 -1.13 6.07 5.51
C ALA A 87 -1.74 6.82 4.32
N ASP A 88 -1.12 7.92 3.88
CA ASP A 88 -1.59 8.72 2.75
C ASP A 88 -1.55 7.89 1.44
N LEU A 89 -0.50 7.08 1.23
CA LEU A 89 -0.43 6.15 0.10
C LEU A 89 -1.50 5.05 0.17
N LEU A 90 -1.71 4.46 1.34
CA LEU A 90 -2.73 3.43 1.55
C LEU A 90 -4.13 3.97 1.23
N ASP A 91 -4.50 5.11 1.82
CA ASP A 91 -5.78 5.78 1.59
C ASP A 91 -6.00 6.08 0.10
N TRP A 92 -4.96 6.54 -0.58
CA TRP A 92 -5.03 6.83 -2.01
C TRP A 92 -5.29 5.55 -2.82
N VAL A 93 -4.57 4.46 -2.52
CA VAL A 93 -4.75 3.17 -3.21
C VAL A 93 -6.14 2.62 -2.94
N GLU A 94 -6.64 2.71 -1.71
CA GLU A 94 -7.97 2.23 -1.38
C GLU A 94 -9.08 2.97 -2.13
N ARG A 95 -8.90 4.26 -2.45
CA ARG A 95 -9.89 5.09 -3.16
C ARG A 95 -9.81 4.98 -4.67
N ASN A 96 -8.61 4.77 -5.22
CA ASN A 96 -8.35 4.89 -6.65
C ASN A 96 -8.02 3.57 -7.36
N ALA A 97 -7.64 2.53 -6.62
CA ALA A 97 -7.41 1.20 -7.19
C ALA A 97 -8.72 0.45 -7.41
N ALA A 98 -8.77 -0.30 -8.50
CA ALA A 98 -9.89 -1.16 -8.88
C ALA A 98 -9.62 -2.62 -8.51
#